data_AF-A0A7X8AZW0-F1
#
_entry.id   AF-A0A7X8AZW0-F1
#
_cell.length_a   1.000
_cell.length_b   1.000
_cell.length_c   1.000
_cell.angle_alpha   90.00
_cell.angle_beta   90.00
_cell.angle_gamma   90.00
#
_symmetry.space_group_name_H-M   'P 1'
#
loop_
_entity.id
_entity.type
_entity.pdbx_description
1 polymer ?
#
loop_
_entity_poly.entity_id
_entity_poly.type
_entity_poly.pdbx_seq_one_letter_code
_entity_poly.pdbx_strand_id
1 'polypeptide(L)'
;MKTLELAITLGYIVICILIGVWVSRRVSESSDDYWVAGRKIGTFTNSWAIMAALGSGGSILGVNGLAYKLGIPYTFAMYAGAVAGFPIAAILVARQLRNFRVRTVPEFLDFRYNNKLLNIIVPLVILVCMEVYVVAQLKAAGVTAVYLLGVPYKTAVVLTALVFTLYVSIGGMWAVTLTDVLQGILMVTMVVIVAIAVFMGFGGFASTIQQGTAAFPALGAVVDKPIISYAGAFLVWFIAACTVPHLVMRVFTARDANSARLSLNYSMLIYAVMIFFGVIAVASAGHILFPDLADADTVFLKVMEHYMPSRIMAGLAVAAVMAAVMSTTDALILAVSSAAVNDIYKKHFNPQANEKTIFKMGLVMTWIAGLLAIYFALNPPKLLTMLYTAAVGLLGSTLFAPIILGIWWKKATSQGALWSCISGGVSYLYLLWFTQMPPLSHVLVSVPLSFVVFFAVSLMTQSAVDSKVLERVAVGHERELEVAEAQARS
;
A
#
# COMPACT_ATOMS: atom_id res chain seq x y z
N MET A 1 -18.07 -1.64 27.47
CA MET A 1 -17.40 -0.60 26.66
C MET A 1 -16.10 -0.19 27.33
N LYS A 2 -15.00 -0.14 26.57
CA LYS A 2 -13.68 0.28 27.02
C LYS A 2 -13.54 1.81 26.91
N THR A 3 -14.13 2.54 27.87
CA THR A 3 -14.36 4.00 27.75
C THR A 3 -13.07 4.82 27.69
N LEU A 4 -12.03 4.45 28.44
CA LEU A 4 -10.74 5.15 28.42
C LEU A 4 -10.00 4.90 27.11
N GLU A 5 -9.99 3.66 26.63
CA GLU A 5 -9.38 3.23 25.38
C GLU A 5 -10.04 3.93 24.18
N LEU A 6 -11.37 4.05 24.22
CA LEU A 6 -12.13 4.82 23.26
C LEU A 6 -11.74 6.30 23.28
N ALA A 7 -11.66 6.91 24.47
CA ALA A 7 -11.27 8.31 24.60
C ALA A 7 -9.86 8.58 24.04
N ILE A 8 -8.90 7.68 24.30
CA ILE A 8 -7.54 7.75 23.75
C ILE A 8 -7.57 7.64 22.22
N THR A 9 -8.34 6.68 21.69
CA THR A 9 -8.47 6.47 20.24
C THR A 9 -9.11 7.68 19.54
N LEU A 10 -10.17 8.23 20.11
CA LEU A 10 -10.82 9.44 19.60
C LEU A 10 -9.91 10.66 19.69
N GLY A 11 -9.17 10.81 20.80
CA GLY A 11 -8.18 11.88 20.96
C GLY A 11 -7.10 11.82 19.87
N TYR A 12 -6.59 10.62 19.58
CA TYR A 12 -5.68 10.38 18.46
C TYR A 12 -6.28 10.80 17.11
N ILE A 13 -7.52 10.39 16.80
CA ILE A 13 -8.21 10.76 15.56
C ILE A 13 -8.37 12.28 15.46
N VAL A 14 -8.76 12.95 16.55
CA VAL A 14 -8.89 14.40 16.61
C VAL A 14 -7.55 15.09 16.34
N ILE A 15 -6.45 14.59 16.88
CA ILE A 15 -5.11 15.12 16.60
C ILE A 15 -4.81 15.02 15.09
N CYS A 16 -5.10 13.89 14.45
CA CYS A 16 -4.93 13.74 13.00
C CYS A 16 -5.79 14.74 12.20
N ILE A 17 -7.05 14.94 12.59
CA ILE A 17 -7.94 15.93 11.96
C ILE A 17 -7.38 17.35 12.13
N LEU A 18 -6.92 17.71 13.33
CA LEU A 18 -6.34 19.03 13.60
C LEU A 18 -5.07 19.28 12.78
N ILE A 19 -4.20 18.29 12.63
CA ILE A 19 -3.04 18.36 11.73
C ILE A 19 -3.52 18.60 10.29
N GLY A 20 -4.50 17.82 9.82
CA GLY A 20 -5.03 17.95 8.46
C GLY A 20 -5.63 19.33 8.17
N VAL A 21 -6.43 19.87 9.08
CA VAL A 21 -7.02 21.22 8.97
C VAL A 21 -5.94 22.31 9.03
N TRP A 22 -4.93 22.15 9.90
CA TRP A 22 -3.85 23.12 10.02
C TRP A 22 -3.01 23.21 8.75
N VAL A 23 -2.69 22.06 8.15
CA VAL A 23 -1.93 21.98 6.90
C VAL A 23 -2.73 22.49 5.70
N SER A 24 -4.00 22.07 5.57
CA SER A 24 -4.79 22.42 4.39
C SER A 24 -4.98 23.92 4.22
N ARG A 25 -5.03 24.67 5.33
CA ARG A 25 -5.07 26.14 5.35
C ARG A 25 -3.78 26.82 4.84
N ARG A 26 -2.66 26.10 4.78
CA ARG A 26 -1.33 26.66 4.43
C ARG A 26 -0.80 26.26 3.06
N VAL A 27 -1.41 25.26 2.41
CA VAL A 27 -0.79 24.61 1.25
C VAL A 27 -1.72 24.43 0.04
N SER A 28 -2.99 24.87 0.10
CA SER A 28 -3.97 24.59 -0.95
C SER A 28 -4.10 25.69 -2.03
N GLU A 29 -3.00 26.07 -2.68
CA GLU A 29 -3.04 27.09 -3.76
C GLU A 29 -2.83 26.51 -5.17
N SER A 30 -2.30 25.28 -5.31
CA SER A 30 -2.09 24.65 -6.61
C SER A 30 -2.43 23.15 -6.62
N SER A 31 -2.75 22.63 -7.81
CA SER A 31 -2.95 21.18 -8.02
C SER A 31 -1.70 20.36 -7.67
N ASP A 32 -0.50 20.93 -7.82
CA ASP A 32 0.76 20.25 -7.52
C ASP A 32 0.99 20.10 -6.01
N ASP A 33 0.64 21.13 -5.25
CA ASP A 33 0.66 21.08 -3.79
C ASP A 33 -0.33 20.06 -3.24
N TYR A 34 -1.51 19.95 -3.85
CA TYR A 34 -2.52 19.00 -3.42
C TYR A 34 -2.14 17.53 -3.66
N TRP A 35 -1.65 17.18 -4.86
CA TRP A 35 -1.41 15.76 -5.22
C TRP A 35 -0.02 15.26 -4.86
N VAL A 36 1.00 16.13 -4.90
CA VAL A 36 2.40 15.73 -4.71
C VAL A 36 3.15 16.62 -3.71
N ALA A 37 2.43 17.39 -2.90
CA ALA A 37 3.01 18.21 -1.84
C ALA A 37 4.07 19.21 -2.35
N GLY A 38 3.89 19.70 -3.58
CA GLY A 38 4.83 20.61 -4.25
C GLY A 38 6.22 19.99 -4.48
N ARG A 39 6.34 18.67 -4.30
CA ARG A 39 7.58 17.89 -4.34
C ARG A 39 8.66 18.42 -3.40
N LYS A 40 8.30 18.65 -2.14
CA LYS A 40 9.20 19.21 -1.11
C LYS A 40 9.44 18.27 0.07
N ILE A 41 8.91 17.04 0.04
CA ILE A 41 8.97 16.14 1.20
C ILE A 41 10.39 15.57 1.34
N GLY A 42 11.02 15.81 2.50
CA GLY A 42 12.35 15.30 2.81
C GLY A 42 12.37 13.81 3.16
N THR A 43 13.56 13.22 3.17
CA THR A 43 13.75 11.76 3.31
C THR A 43 13.14 11.21 4.60
N PHE A 44 13.36 11.84 5.75
CA PHE A 44 12.82 11.36 7.03
C PHE A 44 11.30 11.28 7.01
N THR A 45 10.64 12.39 6.67
CA THR A 45 9.18 12.50 6.61
C THR A 45 8.61 11.51 5.60
N ASN A 46 9.21 11.42 4.40
CA ASN A 46 8.71 10.54 3.35
C ASN A 46 8.94 9.06 3.67
N SER A 47 10.03 8.70 4.38
CA SER A 47 10.29 7.32 4.83
C SER A 47 9.21 6.83 5.78
N TRP A 48 8.88 7.63 6.80
CA TRP A 48 7.81 7.30 7.73
C TRP A 48 6.45 7.30 7.04
N ALA A 49 6.22 8.21 6.09
CA ALA A 49 4.96 8.25 5.35
C ALA A 49 4.77 7.04 4.42
N ILE A 50 5.81 6.63 3.70
CA ILE A 50 5.78 5.38 2.90
C ILE A 50 5.59 4.18 3.81
N MET A 51 6.29 4.15 4.95
CA MET A 51 6.16 3.06 5.92
C MET A 51 4.72 2.98 6.42
N ALA A 52 4.11 4.08 6.88
CA ALA A 52 2.74 4.08 7.37
C ALA A 52 1.72 3.74 6.27
N ALA A 53 1.92 4.22 5.04
CA ALA A 53 1.08 3.85 3.91
C ALA A 53 1.15 2.34 3.59
N LEU A 54 2.33 1.72 3.79
CA LEU A 54 2.54 0.28 3.67
C LEU A 54 2.03 -0.50 4.90
N GLY A 55 2.21 0.06 6.10
CA GLY A 55 1.88 -0.48 7.42
C GLY A 55 0.39 -0.47 7.72
N SER A 56 -0.34 -1.21 6.90
CA SER A 56 -1.79 -1.21 6.88
C SER A 56 -2.43 -1.97 8.04
N GLY A 57 -3.76 -1.86 8.19
CA GLY A 57 -4.52 -2.78 9.05
C GLY A 57 -4.32 -4.25 8.66
N GLY A 58 -4.07 -4.51 7.37
CA GLY A 58 -3.62 -5.80 6.87
C GLY A 58 -2.25 -6.21 7.42
N SER A 59 -1.31 -5.26 7.54
CA SER A 59 0.04 -5.46 8.08
C SER A 59 0.04 -5.83 9.58
N ILE A 60 -0.84 -5.21 10.38
CA ILE A 60 -0.89 -5.48 11.82
C ILE A 60 -1.83 -6.65 12.16
N LEU A 61 -3.03 -6.71 11.58
CA LEU A 61 -3.99 -7.78 11.89
C LEU A 61 -3.78 -8.99 10.98
N GLY A 62 -3.83 -8.76 9.67
CA GLY A 62 -3.82 -9.81 8.66
C GLY A 62 -2.51 -10.61 8.59
N VAL A 63 -1.35 -9.98 8.81
CA VAL A 63 -0.05 -10.69 8.76
C VAL A 63 0.13 -11.60 9.95
N ASN A 64 -0.21 -11.10 11.13
CA ASN A 64 -0.17 -11.90 12.35
C ASN A 64 -1.21 -13.03 12.29
N GLY A 65 -2.40 -12.77 11.74
CA GLY A 65 -3.39 -13.81 11.47
C GLY A 65 -2.94 -14.84 10.43
N LEU A 66 -2.24 -14.40 9.39
CA LEU A 66 -1.61 -15.30 8.41
C LEU A 66 -0.55 -16.18 9.06
N ALA A 67 0.31 -15.62 9.90
CA ALA A 67 1.35 -16.36 10.61
C ALA A 67 0.77 -17.35 11.61
N TYR A 68 -0.28 -16.96 12.34
CA TYR A 68 -1.02 -17.85 13.22
C TYR A 68 -1.61 -19.03 12.44
N LYS A 69 -2.16 -18.80 11.25
CA LYS A 69 -2.85 -19.85 10.46
C LYS A 69 -1.93 -20.72 9.60
N LEU A 70 -0.91 -20.13 8.96
CA LEU A 70 -0.06 -20.76 7.96
C LEU A 70 1.41 -20.82 8.37
N GLY A 71 1.74 -20.47 9.61
CA GLY A 71 3.10 -20.51 10.13
C GLY A 71 3.95 -19.29 9.75
N ILE A 72 5.05 -19.15 10.49
CA ILE A 72 6.04 -18.09 10.33
C ILE A 72 6.75 -18.19 8.96
N PRO A 73 7.19 -19.38 8.48
CA PRO A 73 7.91 -19.47 7.20
C PRO A 73 7.10 -19.00 5.99
N TYR A 74 5.83 -19.40 5.88
CA TYR A 74 4.95 -18.96 4.77
C TYR A 74 4.75 -17.45 4.79
N THR A 75 4.53 -16.90 5.98
CA THR A 75 4.37 -15.46 6.19
C THR A 75 5.64 -14.73 5.75
N PHE A 76 6.82 -15.12 6.25
CA PHE A 76 8.07 -14.46 5.88
C PHE A 76 8.46 -14.62 4.41
N ALA A 77 8.11 -15.71 3.74
CA ALA A 77 8.33 -15.84 2.30
C ALA A 77 7.58 -14.75 1.50
N MET A 78 6.35 -14.41 1.91
CA MET A 78 5.57 -13.32 1.32
C MET A 78 6.21 -11.96 1.56
N TYR A 79 6.63 -11.65 2.80
CA TYR A 79 7.23 -10.34 3.13
C TYR A 79 8.67 -10.18 2.67
N ALA A 80 9.41 -11.27 2.49
CA ALA A 80 10.72 -11.24 1.85
C ALA A 80 10.63 -10.62 0.44
N GLY A 81 9.50 -10.81 -0.25
CA GLY A 81 9.18 -10.12 -1.50
C GLY A 81 9.23 -8.61 -1.35
N ALA A 82 8.51 -8.04 -0.39
CA ALA A 82 8.52 -6.60 -0.12
C ALA A 82 9.93 -6.11 0.26
N VAL A 83 10.60 -6.81 1.18
CA VAL A 83 11.96 -6.46 1.66
C VAL A 83 12.95 -6.37 0.50
N ALA A 84 12.90 -7.31 -0.45
CA ALA A 84 13.74 -7.30 -1.63
C ALA A 84 13.26 -6.30 -2.70
N GLY A 85 11.94 -6.12 -2.83
CA GLY A 85 11.30 -5.31 -3.86
C GLY A 85 11.53 -3.81 -3.71
N PHE A 86 11.55 -3.29 -2.48
CA PHE A 86 11.72 -1.85 -2.25
C PHE A 86 13.10 -1.31 -2.67
N PRO A 87 14.23 -1.95 -2.32
CA PRO A 87 15.54 -1.59 -2.85
C PRO A 87 15.61 -1.67 -4.37
N ILE A 88 14.97 -2.69 -4.97
CA ILE A 88 14.89 -2.82 -6.42
C ILE A 88 14.05 -1.69 -7.02
N ALA A 89 12.92 -1.32 -6.43
CA ALA A 89 12.11 -0.18 -6.85
C ALA A 89 12.88 1.16 -6.71
N ALA A 90 13.70 1.30 -5.67
CA ALA A 90 14.58 2.46 -5.52
C ALA A 90 15.56 2.59 -6.70
N ILE A 91 16.03 1.47 -7.27
CA ILE A 91 16.89 1.48 -8.46
C ILE A 91 16.07 1.68 -9.74
N LEU A 92 14.99 0.94 -9.90
CA LEU A 92 14.25 0.83 -11.16
C LEU A 92 13.33 2.00 -11.45
N VAL A 93 12.70 2.60 -10.44
CA VAL A 93 11.63 3.58 -10.66
C VAL A 93 11.84 4.90 -9.91
N ALA A 94 12.45 4.89 -8.72
CA ALA A 94 12.38 6.05 -7.83
C ALA A 94 13.00 7.33 -8.44
N ARG A 95 14.21 7.23 -9.01
CA ARG A 95 14.90 8.39 -9.59
C ARG A 95 14.18 8.91 -10.83
N GLN A 96 13.84 8.01 -11.75
CA GLN A 96 13.31 8.33 -13.07
C GLN A 96 11.90 8.92 -12.95
N LEU A 97 11.02 8.25 -12.21
CA LEU A 97 9.67 8.74 -11.94
C LEU A 97 9.68 10.09 -11.23
N ARG A 98 10.62 10.31 -10.29
CA ARG A 98 10.77 11.60 -9.64
C ARG A 98 11.21 12.71 -10.61
N ASN A 99 12.04 12.40 -11.60
CA ASN A 99 12.58 13.36 -12.56
C ASN A 99 11.61 13.71 -13.69
N PHE A 100 10.67 12.83 -14.03
CA PHE A 100 9.62 13.10 -15.04
C PHE A 100 8.62 14.18 -14.61
N ARG A 101 8.54 14.52 -13.31
CA ARG A 101 7.63 15.54 -12.75
C ARG A 101 6.15 15.31 -13.08
N VAL A 102 5.76 14.06 -13.28
CA VAL A 102 4.36 13.61 -13.28
C VAL A 102 3.83 13.48 -11.85
N ARG A 103 2.52 13.25 -11.68
CA ARG A 103 1.82 13.16 -10.39
C ARG A 103 1.20 11.80 -10.16
N THR A 104 0.91 11.05 -11.22
CA THR A 104 0.27 9.74 -11.14
C THR A 104 0.96 8.74 -12.07
N VAL A 105 0.73 7.45 -11.81
CA VAL A 105 1.17 6.38 -12.71
C VAL A 105 0.50 6.50 -14.09
N PRO A 106 -0.83 6.75 -14.21
CA PRO A 106 -1.43 7.03 -15.50
C PRO A 106 -0.84 8.24 -16.23
N GLU A 107 -0.52 9.34 -15.53
CA GLU A 107 0.12 10.52 -16.15
C GLU A 107 1.51 10.17 -16.70
N PHE A 108 2.28 9.32 -16.01
CA PHE A 108 3.53 8.79 -16.55
C PHE A 108 3.31 7.95 -17.83
N LEU A 109 2.35 7.03 -17.82
CA LEU A 109 2.08 6.17 -18.97
C LEU A 109 1.54 6.98 -20.16
N ASP A 110 0.74 8.00 -19.91
CA ASP A 110 0.32 8.95 -20.93
C ASP A 110 1.49 9.73 -21.51
N PHE A 111 2.35 10.26 -20.64
CA PHE A 111 3.55 10.97 -21.05
C PHE A 111 4.46 10.09 -21.92
N ARG A 112 4.58 8.80 -21.59
CA ARG A 112 5.45 7.86 -22.29
C ARG A 112 4.84 7.28 -23.58
N TYR A 113 3.52 7.05 -23.62
CA TYR A 113 2.89 6.27 -24.68
C TYR A 113 1.80 7.02 -25.45
N ASN A 114 1.25 8.11 -24.89
CA ASN A 114 0.21 8.96 -25.48
C ASN A 114 -0.91 8.17 -26.17
N ASN A 115 -1.45 7.15 -25.48
CA ASN A 115 -2.43 6.23 -26.02
C ASN A 115 -3.78 6.37 -25.30
N LYS A 116 -4.82 6.71 -26.06
CA LYS A 116 -6.17 6.96 -25.53
C LYS A 116 -6.77 5.77 -24.77
N LEU A 117 -6.52 4.54 -25.23
CA LEU A 117 -7.06 3.35 -24.56
C LEU A 117 -6.30 3.05 -23.26
N LEU A 118 -4.97 3.20 -23.25
CA LEU A 118 -4.19 3.09 -22.00
C LEU A 118 -4.65 4.10 -20.95
N ASN A 119 -4.94 5.33 -21.39
CA ASN A 119 -5.42 6.41 -20.54
C ASN A 119 -6.79 6.13 -19.90
N ILE A 120 -7.55 5.16 -20.40
CA ILE A 120 -8.83 4.73 -19.83
C ILE A 120 -8.63 3.45 -18.99
N ILE A 121 -7.96 2.45 -19.56
CA ILE A 121 -7.79 1.13 -18.93
C ILE A 121 -6.99 1.21 -17.64
N VAL A 122 -5.87 1.94 -17.63
CA VAL A 122 -4.97 2.00 -16.48
C VAL A 122 -5.66 2.64 -15.27
N PRO A 123 -6.27 3.84 -15.36
CA PRO A 123 -7.02 4.41 -14.23
C PRO A 123 -8.14 3.50 -13.75
N LEU A 124 -8.88 2.83 -14.64
CA LEU A 124 -9.96 1.91 -14.23
C LEU A 124 -9.45 0.72 -13.41
N VAL A 125 -8.34 0.10 -13.83
CA VAL A 125 -7.70 -0.98 -13.06
C VAL A 125 -7.22 -0.47 -11.70
N ILE A 126 -6.64 0.74 -11.65
CA ILE A 126 -6.24 1.38 -10.40
C ILE A 126 -7.44 1.59 -9.48
N LEU A 127 -8.53 2.17 -9.99
CA LEU A 127 -9.74 2.43 -9.20
C LEU A 127 -10.28 1.14 -8.58
N VAL A 128 -10.43 0.08 -9.38
CA VAL A 128 -10.93 -1.22 -8.89
C VAL A 128 -9.99 -1.82 -7.84
N CYS A 129 -8.69 -1.88 -8.11
CA CYS A 129 -7.74 -2.52 -7.19
C CYS A 129 -7.59 -1.75 -5.87
N MET A 130 -7.57 -0.41 -5.92
CA MET A 130 -7.48 0.41 -4.71
C MET A 130 -8.76 0.33 -3.89
N GLU A 131 -9.92 0.29 -4.53
CA GLU A 131 -11.20 0.11 -3.85
C GLU A 131 -11.24 -1.21 -3.08
N VAL A 132 -10.82 -2.33 -3.69
CA VAL A 132 -10.69 -3.62 -3.00
C VAL A 132 -9.75 -3.53 -1.79
N TYR A 133 -8.68 -2.73 -1.89
CA TYR A 133 -7.76 -2.53 -0.77
C TYR A 133 -8.41 -1.68 0.34
N VAL A 134 -9.18 -0.63 0.02
CA VAL A 134 -9.93 0.15 1.02
C VAL A 134 -10.92 -0.73 1.77
N VAL A 135 -11.61 -1.67 1.08
CA VAL A 135 -12.50 -2.65 1.71
C VAL A 135 -11.77 -3.50 2.76
N ALA A 136 -10.54 -3.94 2.46
CA ALA A 136 -9.72 -4.66 3.43
C ALA A 136 -9.41 -3.78 4.66
N GLN A 137 -9.10 -2.50 4.46
CA GLN A 137 -8.84 -1.58 5.57
C GLN A 137 -10.09 -1.35 6.44
N LEU A 138 -11.27 -1.21 5.83
CA LEU A 138 -12.52 -1.09 6.59
C LEU A 138 -12.86 -2.37 7.36
N LYS A 139 -12.56 -3.55 6.83
CA LYS A 139 -12.71 -4.79 7.62
C LYS A 139 -11.82 -4.76 8.85
N ALA A 140 -10.54 -4.40 8.69
CA ALA A 140 -9.60 -4.29 9.81
C ALA A 140 -10.12 -3.31 10.88
N ALA A 141 -10.52 -2.09 10.48
CA ALA A 141 -11.13 -1.14 11.40
C ALA A 141 -12.41 -1.65 12.06
N GLY A 142 -13.27 -2.36 11.32
CA GLY A 142 -14.49 -2.97 11.83
C GLY A 142 -14.20 -3.99 12.93
N VAL A 143 -13.25 -4.92 12.70
CA VAL A 143 -12.81 -5.92 13.69
C VAL A 143 -12.26 -5.22 14.95
N THR A 144 -11.42 -4.19 14.77
CA THR A 144 -10.88 -3.40 15.87
C THR A 144 -11.97 -2.66 16.65
N ALA A 145 -12.94 -2.07 15.96
CA ALA A 145 -14.04 -1.32 16.58
C ALA A 145 -15.03 -2.24 17.31
N VAL A 146 -15.33 -3.44 16.80
CA VAL A 146 -16.09 -4.47 17.54
C VAL A 146 -15.39 -4.77 18.86
N TYR A 147 -14.08 -4.98 18.80
CA TYR A 147 -13.26 -5.29 19.96
C TYR A 147 -13.21 -4.15 21.00
N LEU A 148 -13.16 -2.89 20.56
CA LEU A 148 -13.15 -1.71 21.45
C LEU A 148 -14.52 -1.37 22.04
N LEU A 149 -15.48 -1.21 21.13
CA LEU A 149 -16.77 -0.61 21.44
C LEU A 149 -17.75 -1.67 21.94
N GLY A 150 -17.50 -2.95 21.62
CA GLY A 150 -18.46 -4.03 21.87
C GLY A 150 -19.72 -3.90 21.01
N VAL A 151 -19.66 -3.13 19.90
CA VAL A 151 -20.79 -2.94 18.98
C VAL A 151 -20.78 -4.00 17.88
N PRO A 152 -21.93 -4.29 17.23
CA PRO A 152 -21.98 -5.22 16.12
C PRO A 152 -21.09 -4.79 14.95
N TYR A 153 -20.51 -5.77 14.23
CA TYR A 153 -19.57 -5.54 13.13
C TYR A 153 -20.08 -4.55 12.06
N LYS A 154 -21.34 -4.68 11.63
CA LYS A 154 -21.93 -3.78 10.63
C LYS A 154 -21.95 -2.33 11.11
N THR A 155 -22.34 -2.10 12.37
CA THR A 155 -22.35 -0.76 12.98
C THR A 155 -20.93 -0.22 13.13
N ALA A 156 -19.99 -1.07 13.54
CA ALA A 156 -18.58 -0.71 13.64
C ALA A 156 -18.06 -0.21 12.29
N VAL A 157 -18.19 -1.00 11.21
CA VAL A 157 -17.72 -0.65 9.86
C VAL A 157 -18.30 0.68 9.37
N VAL A 158 -19.61 0.88 9.51
CA VAL A 158 -20.26 2.12 9.04
C VAL A 158 -19.73 3.33 9.80
N LEU A 159 -19.62 3.25 11.12
CA LEU A 159 -19.14 4.36 11.94
C LEU A 159 -17.68 4.72 11.64
N THR A 160 -16.78 3.72 11.58
CA THR A 160 -15.37 3.99 11.25
C THR A 160 -15.23 4.54 9.85
N ALA A 161 -15.91 3.98 8.85
CA ALA A 161 -15.83 4.46 7.49
C ALA A 161 -16.29 5.92 7.34
N LEU A 162 -17.40 6.31 7.97
CA LEU A 162 -17.87 7.70 7.93
C LEU A 162 -16.86 8.67 8.53
N VAL A 163 -16.29 8.34 9.69
CA VAL A 163 -15.25 9.15 10.34
C VAL A 163 -14.01 9.25 9.45
N PHE A 164 -13.58 8.15 8.84
CA PHE A 164 -12.42 8.13 7.94
C PHE A 164 -12.65 8.96 6.67
N THR A 165 -13.78 8.77 5.98
CA THR A 165 -14.10 9.53 4.76
C THR A 165 -14.17 11.03 5.03
N LEU A 166 -14.74 11.44 6.18
CA LEU A 166 -14.75 12.85 6.61
C LEU A 166 -13.35 13.42 6.80
N TYR A 167 -12.45 12.66 7.40
CA TYR A 167 -11.10 13.11 7.68
C TYR A 167 -10.23 13.20 6.42
N VAL A 168 -10.27 12.19 5.53
CA VAL A 168 -9.49 12.17 4.27
C VAL A 168 -9.86 13.32 3.35
N SER A 169 -11.12 13.75 3.41
CA SER A 169 -11.68 14.85 2.62
C SER A 169 -10.97 16.21 2.81
N ILE A 170 -10.18 16.38 3.88
CA ILE A 170 -9.73 17.70 4.35
C ILE A 170 -8.27 18.02 3.95
N GLY A 171 -7.45 17.04 3.56
CA GLY A 171 -6.00 17.16 3.76
C GLY A 171 -5.07 17.37 2.56
N GLY A 172 -5.33 16.72 1.42
CA GLY A 172 -4.32 16.60 0.35
C GLY A 172 -3.03 15.90 0.80
N MET A 173 -2.04 15.77 -0.09
CA MET A 173 -0.84 14.97 0.14
C MET A 173 0.01 15.44 1.33
N TRP A 174 0.05 16.74 1.63
CA TRP A 174 0.80 17.25 2.79
C TRP A 174 0.18 16.81 4.12
N ALA A 175 -1.14 16.92 4.27
CA ALA A 175 -1.81 16.49 5.50
C ALA A 175 -1.59 15.00 5.71
N VAL A 176 -1.86 14.20 4.65
CA VAL A 176 -1.67 12.75 4.65
C VAL A 176 -0.23 12.42 5.07
N THR A 177 0.76 13.08 4.50
CA THR A 177 2.17 12.83 4.84
C THR A 177 2.48 13.12 6.32
N LEU A 178 1.99 14.23 6.90
CA LEU A 178 2.32 14.56 8.29
C LEU A 178 1.57 13.67 9.28
N THR A 179 0.31 13.34 9.01
CA THR A 179 -0.44 12.38 9.81
C THR A 179 0.19 10.99 9.74
N ASP A 180 0.67 10.59 8.56
CA ASP A 180 1.36 9.31 8.37
C ASP A 180 2.64 9.20 9.19
N VAL A 181 3.40 10.29 9.40
CA VAL A 181 4.58 10.25 10.27
C VAL A 181 4.19 9.88 11.69
N LEU A 182 3.16 10.55 12.23
CA LEU A 182 2.64 10.26 13.57
C LEU A 182 2.09 8.83 13.67
N GLN A 183 1.31 8.42 12.66
CA GLN A 183 0.70 7.09 12.56
C GLN A 183 1.76 5.98 12.49
N GLY A 184 2.77 6.15 11.64
CA GLY A 184 3.89 5.23 11.46
C GLY A 184 4.67 5.04 12.75
N ILE A 185 5.04 6.12 13.43
CA ILE A 185 5.75 6.04 14.71
C ILE A 185 4.90 5.31 15.75
N LEU A 186 3.63 5.71 15.91
CA LEU A 186 2.72 5.10 16.86
C LEU A 186 2.58 3.58 16.62
N MET A 187 2.36 3.16 15.37
CA MET A 187 2.15 1.75 15.07
C MET A 187 3.42 0.90 15.30
N VAL A 188 4.59 1.38 14.86
CA VAL A 188 5.86 0.65 15.01
C VAL A 188 6.22 0.53 16.49
N THR A 189 6.14 1.63 17.23
CA THR A 189 6.41 1.63 18.66
C THR A 189 5.50 0.67 19.41
N MET A 190 4.20 0.67 19.11
CA MET A 190 3.27 -0.23 19.80
C MET A 190 3.52 -1.71 19.48
N VAL A 191 3.80 -2.06 18.22
CA VAL A 191 4.14 -3.44 17.84
C VAL A 191 5.42 -3.91 18.54
N VAL A 192 6.45 -3.05 18.60
CA VAL A 192 7.71 -3.38 19.27
C VAL A 192 7.51 -3.53 20.79
N ILE A 193 6.74 -2.65 21.44
CA ILE A 193 6.42 -2.76 22.87
C ILE A 193 5.69 -4.07 23.16
N VAL A 194 4.68 -4.44 22.36
CA VAL A 194 3.96 -5.71 22.52
C VAL A 194 4.91 -6.89 22.34
N ALA A 195 5.77 -6.85 21.32
CA ALA A 195 6.72 -7.93 21.08
C ALA A 195 7.71 -8.11 22.24
N ILE A 196 8.26 -7.02 22.78
CA ILE A 196 9.17 -7.06 23.94
C ILE A 196 8.45 -7.63 25.16
N ALA A 197 7.22 -7.19 25.45
CA ALA A 197 6.43 -7.68 26.58
C ALA A 197 6.16 -9.20 26.47
N VAL A 198 5.80 -9.67 25.27
CA VAL A 198 5.64 -11.10 24.98
C VAL A 198 6.95 -11.86 25.22
N PHE A 199 8.06 -11.39 24.67
CA PHE A 199 9.36 -12.05 24.84
C PHE A 199 9.75 -12.12 26.31
N MET A 200 9.58 -11.05 27.07
CA MET A 200 9.83 -11.06 28.52
C MET A 200 8.91 -12.06 29.24
N GLY A 201 7.63 -12.11 28.88
CA GLY A 201 6.65 -13.01 29.48
C GLY A 201 6.96 -14.49 29.27
N PHE A 202 7.65 -14.84 28.19
CA PHE A 202 8.08 -16.22 27.91
C PHE A 202 9.56 -16.49 28.21
N GLY A 203 10.28 -15.58 28.88
CA GLY A 203 11.69 -15.80 29.26
C GLY A 203 12.71 -15.56 28.13
N GLY A 204 12.34 -14.82 27.10
CA GLY A 204 13.20 -14.35 26.02
C GLY A 204 12.71 -14.72 24.62
N PHE A 205 13.35 -14.13 23.60
CA PHE A 205 13.05 -14.36 22.18
C PHE A 205 13.10 -15.84 21.79
N ALA A 206 14.21 -16.53 22.11
CA ALA A 206 14.40 -17.94 21.74
C ALA A 206 13.37 -18.85 22.42
N SER A 207 13.12 -18.62 23.71
CA SER A 207 12.13 -19.36 24.50
C SER A 207 10.71 -19.18 23.95
N THR A 208 10.36 -17.96 23.50
CA THR A 208 9.05 -17.67 22.90
C THR A 208 8.81 -18.53 21.65
N ILE A 209 9.81 -18.62 20.76
CA ILE A 209 9.72 -19.44 19.55
C ILE A 209 9.62 -20.92 19.93
N GLN A 210 10.46 -21.39 20.86
CA GLN A 210 10.48 -22.79 21.28
C GLN A 210 9.14 -23.22 21.89
N GLN A 211 8.55 -22.41 22.75
CA GLN A 211 7.24 -22.70 23.34
C GLN A 211 6.14 -22.61 22.28
N GLY A 212 6.20 -21.63 21.37
CA GLY A 212 5.23 -21.49 20.29
C GLY A 212 5.22 -22.69 19.34
N THR A 213 6.39 -23.18 18.94
CA THR A 213 6.50 -24.39 18.09
C THR A 213 6.23 -25.68 18.85
N ALA A 214 6.43 -25.72 20.17
CA ALA A 214 5.97 -26.85 21.00
C ALA A 214 4.44 -26.90 21.09
N ALA A 215 3.77 -25.76 21.22
CA ALA A 215 2.32 -25.65 21.26
C ALA A 215 1.69 -25.96 19.88
N PHE A 216 2.30 -25.46 18.80
CA PHE A 216 1.86 -25.71 17.43
C PHE A 216 3.06 -25.99 16.51
N PRO A 217 3.43 -27.26 16.28
CA PRO A 217 4.60 -27.61 15.47
C PRO A 217 4.61 -27.02 14.06
N ALA A 218 3.42 -26.85 13.45
CA ALA A 218 3.27 -26.25 12.14
C ALA A 218 3.60 -24.74 12.11
N LEU A 219 3.73 -24.07 13.27
CA LEU A 219 4.14 -22.66 13.36
C LEU A 219 5.53 -22.42 12.75
N GLY A 220 6.47 -23.34 13.01
CA GLY A 220 7.85 -23.27 12.52
C GLY A 220 8.09 -24.10 11.26
N ALA A 221 7.12 -24.90 10.83
CA ALA A 221 7.26 -25.77 9.66
C ALA A 221 7.02 -25.00 8.35
N VAL A 222 7.70 -25.44 7.28
CA VAL A 222 7.28 -25.09 5.92
C VAL A 222 5.99 -25.86 5.66
N VAL A 223 4.86 -25.15 5.68
CA VAL A 223 3.55 -25.75 5.45
C VAL A 223 3.52 -26.37 4.05
N ASP A 224 2.85 -27.51 3.93
CA ASP A 224 2.60 -28.22 2.67
C ASP A 224 1.69 -27.39 1.74
N LYS A 225 2.29 -26.35 1.16
CA LYS A 225 1.76 -25.54 0.09
C LYS A 225 2.66 -25.73 -1.12
N PRO A 226 2.10 -25.78 -2.35
CA PRO A 226 2.90 -25.82 -3.55
C PRO A 226 3.93 -24.68 -3.55
N ILE A 227 5.17 -24.98 -3.92
CA ILE A 227 6.28 -24.00 -3.94
C ILE A 227 5.93 -22.74 -4.76
N ILE A 228 5.10 -22.90 -5.80
CA ILE A 228 4.60 -21.80 -6.62
C ILE A 228 3.71 -20.80 -5.86
N SER A 229 3.10 -21.20 -4.73
CA SER A 229 2.37 -20.27 -3.85
C SER A 229 3.33 -19.35 -3.10
N TYR A 230 4.47 -19.89 -2.64
CA TYR A 230 5.52 -19.10 -1.99
C TYR A 230 6.17 -18.15 -3.00
N ALA A 231 6.54 -18.66 -4.18
CA ALA A 231 7.14 -17.84 -5.24
C ALA A 231 6.17 -16.75 -5.74
N GLY A 232 4.89 -17.07 -5.90
CA GLY A 232 3.85 -16.10 -6.27
C GLY A 232 3.68 -15.02 -5.20
N ALA A 233 3.57 -15.41 -3.92
CA ALA A 233 3.47 -14.48 -2.80
C ALA A 233 4.68 -13.53 -2.73
N PHE A 234 5.89 -14.06 -2.90
CA PHE A 234 7.11 -13.26 -3.00
C PHE A 234 7.03 -12.28 -4.18
N LEU A 235 6.70 -12.76 -5.38
CA LEU A 235 6.72 -11.93 -6.59
C LEU A 235 5.70 -10.79 -6.54
N VAL A 236 4.49 -11.03 -6.02
CA VAL A 236 3.47 -9.98 -5.85
C VAL A 236 4.04 -8.78 -5.08
N TRP A 237 4.69 -9.03 -3.94
CA TRP A 237 5.22 -7.97 -3.08
C TRP A 237 6.56 -7.42 -3.57
N PHE A 238 7.35 -8.23 -4.27
CA PHE A 238 8.58 -7.80 -4.92
C PHE A 238 8.34 -6.68 -5.93
N ILE A 239 7.25 -6.74 -6.70
CA ILE A 239 6.94 -5.72 -7.73
C ILE A 239 5.99 -4.62 -7.22
N ALA A 240 5.49 -4.73 -6.00
CA ALA A 240 4.45 -3.83 -5.47
C ALA A 240 4.89 -2.36 -5.43
N ALA A 241 6.10 -2.09 -4.93
CA ALA A 241 6.62 -0.72 -4.84
C ALA A 241 6.76 -0.01 -6.20
N CYS A 242 6.88 -0.77 -7.29
CA CYS A 242 6.95 -0.24 -8.65
C CYS A 242 5.57 0.04 -9.27
N THR A 243 4.51 -0.60 -8.77
CA THR A 243 3.24 -0.74 -9.50
C THR A 243 2.02 -0.29 -8.74
N VAL A 244 2.14 -0.08 -7.42
CA VAL A 244 1.02 0.28 -6.55
C VAL A 244 0.96 1.81 -6.42
N PRO A 245 -0.04 2.48 -7.06
CA PRO A 245 -0.13 3.95 -7.11
C PRO A 245 0.10 4.69 -5.80
N HIS A 246 -0.51 4.27 -4.69
CA HIS A 246 -0.38 5.02 -3.42
C HIS A 246 1.07 5.01 -2.86
N LEU A 247 1.89 4.00 -3.21
CA LEU A 247 3.32 3.97 -2.88
C LEU A 247 4.14 4.73 -3.93
N VAL A 248 3.86 4.53 -5.22
CA VAL A 248 4.55 5.24 -6.31
C VAL A 248 4.33 6.75 -6.21
N MET A 249 3.17 7.20 -5.75
CA MET A 249 2.90 8.62 -5.54
C MET A 249 3.86 9.26 -4.52
N ARG A 250 4.41 8.49 -3.57
CA ARG A 250 5.43 8.97 -2.61
C ARG A 250 6.81 9.15 -3.24
N VAL A 251 7.05 8.54 -4.40
CA VAL A 251 8.23 8.85 -5.20
C VAL A 251 8.08 10.26 -5.77
N PHE A 252 6.90 10.62 -6.26
CA PHE A 252 6.66 11.94 -6.87
C PHE A 252 6.74 13.09 -5.86
N THR A 253 6.42 12.85 -4.59
CA THR A 253 6.41 13.87 -3.51
C THR A 253 7.79 14.23 -2.97
N ALA A 254 8.79 13.37 -3.18
CA ALA A 254 10.12 13.56 -2.63
C ALA A 254 10.71 14.90 -3.08
N ARG A 255 11.59 15.50 -2.28
CA ARG A 255 12.24 16.77 -2.67
C ARG A 255 13.22 16.64 -3.83
N ASP A 256 13.83 15.46 -3.98
CA ASP A 256 14.82 15.15 -5.00
C ASP A 256 14.89 13.63 -5.21
N ALA A 257 15.63 13.20 -6.24
CA ALA A 257 15.76 11.77 -6.58
C ALA A 257 16.48 10.94 -5.50
N ASN A 258 17.49 11.51 -4.82
CA ASN A 258 18.19 10.80 -3.75
C ASN A 258 17.24 10.58 -2.57
N SER A 259 16.46 11.59 -2.23
CA SER A 259 15.41 11.52 -1.22
C SER A 259 14.38 10.46 -1.57
N ALA A 260 13.92 10.37 -2.83
CA ALA A 260 12.99 9.32 -3.27
C ALA A 260 13.55 7.91 -3.04
N ARG A 261 14.81 7.68 -3.43
CA ARG A 261 15.51 6.39 -3.27
C ARG A 261 15.68 6.00 -1.80
N LEU A 262 16.24 6.90 -1.01
CA LEU A 262 16.48 6.66 0.41
C LEU A 262 15.16 6.46 1.17
N SER A 263 14.09 7.17 0.79
CA SER A 263 12.80 7.04 1.47
C SER A 263 12.21 5.65 1.33
N LEU A 264 12.28 5.03 0.14
CA LEU A 264 11.84 3.64 -0.06
C LEU A 264 12.66 2.65 0.77
N ASN A 265 13.98 2.84 0.85
CA ASN A 265 14.85 1.92 1.58
C ASN A 265 14.66 2.01 3.10
N TYR A 266 14.63 3.23 3.64
CA TYR A 266 14.41 3.42 5.07
C TYR A 266 13.00 3.03 5.49
N SER A 267 11.98 3.31 4.66
CA SER A 267 10.62 2.85 4.95
C SER A 267 10.53 1.33 5.04
N MET A 268 11.23 0.63 4.13
CA MET A 268 11.25 -0.83 4.12
C MET A 268 11.98 -1.40 5.33
N LEU A 269 13.09 -0.79 5.76
CA LEU A 269 13.81 -1.21 6.96
C LEU A 269 12.91 -1.11 8.21
N ILE A 270 12.22 0.02 8.38
CA ILE A 270 11.30 0.25 9.50
C ILE A 270 10.15 -0.76 9.46
N TYR A 271 9.55 -0.97 8.29
CA TYR A 271 8.47 -1.95 8.12
C TYR A 271 8.94 -3.39 8.39
N ALA A 272 10.15 -3.76 7.94
CA ALA A 272 10.72 -5.09 8.18
C ALA A 272 10.91 -5.36 9.67
N VAL A 273 11.38 -4.38 10.44
CA VAL A 273 11.47 -4.47 11.91
C VAL A 273 10.08 -4.69 12.51
N MET A 274 9.08 -3.89 12.13
CA MET A 274 7.71 -4.04 12.63
C MET A 274 7.15 -5.44 12.36
N ILE A 275 7.25 -5.93 11.13
CA ILE A 275 6.73 -7.27 10.77
C ILE A 275 7.52 -8.39 11.46
N PHE A 276 8.84 -8.28 11.54
CA PHE A 276 9.66 -9.30 12.18
C PHE A 276 9.29 -9.47 13.66
N PHE A 277 9.26 -8.37 14.42
CA PHE A 277 8.91 -8.40 15.84
C PHE A 277 7.45 -8.80 16.06
N GLY A 278 6.52 -8.24 15.27
CA GLY A 278 5.10 -8.56 15.36
C GLY A 278 4.84 -10.04 15.14
N VAL A 279 5.29 -10.60 14.02
CA VAL A 279 5.02 -12.00 13.64
C VAL A 279 5.59 -12.99 14.65
N ILE A 280 6.87 -12.84 15.03
CA ILE A 280 7.51 -13.79 15.95
C ILE A 280 6.85 -13.78 17.32
N ALA A 281 6.53 -12.60 17.85
CA ALA A 281 5.90 -12.49 19.16
C ALA A 281 4.45 -12.96 19.12
N VAL A 282 3.64 -12.40 18.23
CA VAL A 282 2.18 -12.55 18.24
C VAL A 282 1.75 -13.92 17.76
N ALA A 283 2.39 -14.49 16.73
CA ALA A 283 2.01 -15.81 16.24
C ALA A 283 2.36 -16.91 17.26
N SER A 284 3.54 -16.81 17.90
CA SER A 284 3.96 -17.73 18.97
C SER A 284 3.08 -17.62 20.21
N ALA A 285 2.89 -16.41 20.74
CA ALA A 285 2.03 -16.18 21.89
C ALA A 285 0.57 -16.57 21.60
N GLY A 286 0.10 -16.33 20.37
CA GLY A 286 -1.24 -16.67 19.91
C GLY A 286 -1.56 -18.15 20.10
N HIS A 287 -0.67 -19.06 19.68
CA HIS A 287 -0.90 -20.50 19.85
C HIS A 287 -0.80 -20.98 21.29
N ILE A 288 0.03 -20.32 22.11
CA ILE A 288 0.17 -20.68 23.53
C ILE A 288 -1.06 -20.23 24.34
N LEU A 289 -1.56 -19.01 24.09
CA LEU A 289 -2.60 -18.37 24.90
C LEU A 289 -4.00 -18.53 24.32
N PHE A 290 -4.11 -18.65 23.00
CA PHE A 290 -5.37 -18.62 22.25
C PHE A 290 -5.36 -19.65 21.09
N PRO A 291 -5.32 -20.97 21.38
CA PRO A 291 -5.15 -22.01 20.36
C PRO A 291 -6.31 -22.17 19.37
N ASP A 292 -7.51 -21.66 19.69
CA ASP A 292 -8.74 -21.87 18.91
C ASP A 292 -9.43 -20.56 18.52
N LEU A 293 -8.74 -19.68 17.80
CA LEU A 293 -9.34 -18.44 17.32
C LEU A 293 -10.26 -18.69 16.11
N ALA A 294 -11.53 -18.31 16.26
CA ALA A 294 -12.51 -18.34 15.15
C ALA A 294 -12.11 -17.42 13.98
N ASP A 295 -11.53 -16.25 14.31
CA ASP A 295 -10.95 -15.33 13.33
C ASP A 295 -9.48 -15.07 13.67
N ALA A 296 -8.59 -15.58 12.83
CA ALA A 296 -7.14 -15.44 12.99
C ALA A 296 -6.70 -13.97 12.92
N ASP A 297 -7.41 -13.09 12.20
CA ASP A 297 -7.07 -11.66 12.10
C ASP A 297 -7.18 -10.95 13.48
N THR A 298 -7.82 -11.58 14.48
CA THR A 298 -7.94 -11.03 15.85
C THR A 298 -6.76 -11.36 16.78
N VAL A 299 -5.82 -12.22 16.37
CA VAL A 299 -4.72 -12.72 17.23
C VAL A 299 -3.89 -11.59 17.82
N PHE A 300 -3.58 -10.56 17.03
CA PHE A 300 -2.83 -9.39 17.49
C PHE A 300 -3.55 -8.68 18.63
N LEU A 301 -4.86 -8.43 18.48
CA LEU A 301 -5.66 -7.73 19.49
C LEU A 301 -5.73 -8.53 20.80
N LYS A 302 -5.86 -9.85 20.71
CA LYS A 302 -5.93 -10.76 21.86
C LYS A 302 -4.61 -10.85 22.62
N VAL A 303 -3.50 -11.05 21.91
CA VAL A 303 -2.15 -11.07 22.52
C VAL A 303 -1.83 -9.72 23.14
N MET A 304 -2.09 -8.63 22.42
CA MET A 304 -1.92 -7.28 22.94
C MET A 304 -2.73 -7.05 24.22
N GLU A 305 -3.99 -7.51 24.29
CA GLU A 305 -4.83 -7.37 25.49
C GLU A 305 -4.22 -8.05 26.70
N HIS A 306 -3.72 -9.25 26.50
CA HIS A 306 -3.14 -10.07 27.56
C HIS A 306 -1.90 -9.41 28.17
N TYR A 307 -1.03 -8.84 27.34
CA TYR A 307 0.23 -8.24 27.78
C TYR A 307 0.14 -6.75 28.13
N MET A 308 -0.95 -6.07 27.78
CA MET A 308 -1.16 -4.64 28.05
C MET A 308 -2.31 -4.41 29.04
N PRO A 309 -2.20 -4.88 30.31
CA PRO A 309 -3.29 -4.78 31.29
C PRO A 309 -3.61 -3.34 31.70
N SER A 310 -2.67 -2.41 31.50
CA SER A 310 -2.94 -0.97 31.66
C SER A 310 -3.90 -0.51 30.57
N ARG A 311 -5.06 0.01 30.99
CA ARG A 311 -6.07 0.58 30.08
C ARG A 311 -5.50 1.69 29.17
N ILE A 312 -4.47 2.41 29.63
CA ILE A 312 -3.79 3.42 28.80
C ILE A 312 -3.03 2.75 27.65
N MET A 313 -2.26 1.70 27.95
CA MET A 313 -1.50 0.97 26.94
C MET A 313 -2.41 0.22 25.96
N ALA A 314 -3.51 -0.36 26.45
CA ALA A 314 -4.53 -0.95 25.61
C ALA A 314 -5.18 0.09 24.67
N GLY A 315 -5.47 1.29 25.17
CA GLY A 315 -5.97 2.40 24.36
C GLY A 315 -5.00 2.84 23.26
N LEU A 316 -3.72 3.00 23.60
CA LEU A 316 -2.67 3.37 22.64
C LEU A 316 -2.42 2.27 21.59
N ALA A 317 -2.45 1.01 22.00
CA ALA A 317 -2.28 -0.11 21.10
C ALA A 317 -3.42 -0.22 20.08
N VAL A 318 -4.64 0.09 20.50
CA VAL A 318 -5.75 0.13 19.56
C VAL A 318 -5.70 1.39 18.68
N ALA A 319 -5.30 2.53 19.23
CA ALA A 319 -5.01 3.71 18.42
C ALA A 319 -3.93 3.40 17.35
N ALA A 320 -2.94 2.56 17.64
CA ALA A 320 -1.96 2.08 16.67
C ALA A 320 -2.57 1.22 15.54
N VAL A 321 -3.54 0.34 15.86
CA VAL A 321 -4.26 -0.43 14.81
C VAL A 321 -5.11 0.50 13.94
N MET A 322 -5.81 1.46 14.56
CA MET A 322 -6.55 2.48 13.82
C MET A 322 -5.62 3.35 12.98
N ALA A 323 -4.44 3.71 13.50
CA ALA A 323 -3.42 4.45 12.77
C ALA A 323 -2.97 3.71 11.51
N ALA A 324 -2.73 2.40 11.61
CA ALA A 324 -2.38 1.55 10.48
C ALA A 324 -3.50 1.46 9.43
N VAL A 325 -4.77 1.38 9.86
CA VAL A 325 -5.90 1.42 8.94
C VAL A 325 -6.02 2.77 8.25
N MET A 326 -5.88 3.86 8.99
CA MET A 326 -6.02 5.23 8.49
C MET A 326 -4.93 5.58 7.49
N SER A 327 -3.66 5.42 7.83
CA SER A 327 -2.53 5.83 6.97
C SER A 327 -2.60 5.19 5.58
N THR A 328 -2.96 3.90 5.51
CA THR A 328 -3.15 3.22 4.23
C THR A 328 -4.42 3.68 3.53
N THR A 329 -5.54 3.81 4.24
CA THR A 329 -6.82 4.24 3.66
C THR A 329 -6.72 5.63 3.05
N ASP A 330 -6.07 6.57 3.73
CA ASP A 330 -5.84 7.94 3.26
C ASP A 330 -5.08 7.94 1.92
N ALA A 331 -3.99 7.18 1.87
CA ALA A 331 -3.16 7.08 0.67
C ALA A 331 -3.90 6.40 -0.49
N LEU A 332 -4.71 5.38 -0.20
CA LEU A 332 -5.54 4.68 -1.18
C LEU A 332 -6.63 5.59 -1.75
N ILE A 333 -7.40 6.26 -0.90
CA ILE A 333 -8.46 7.18 -1.31
C ILE A 333 -7.87 8.35 -2.09
N LEU A 334 -6.71 8.88 -1.70
CA LEU A 334 -6.02 9.93 -2.46
C LEU A 334 -5.64 9.43 -3.86
N ALA A 335 -5.14 8.19 -3.98
CA ALA A 335 -4.84 7.58 -5.27
C ALA A 335 -6.10 7.36 -6.14
N VAL A 336 -7.20 6.87 -5.54
CA VAL A 336 -8.52 6.70 -6.19
C VAL A 336 -9.04 8.04 -6.69
N SER A 337 -9.07 9.05 -5.82
CA SER A 337 -9.51 10.40 -6.14
C SER A 337 -8.66 11.01 -7.25
N SER A 338 -7.34 10.84 -7.20
CA SER A 338 -6.44 11.32 -8.26
C SER A 338 -6.70 10.64 -9.59
N ALA A 339 -6.85 9.31 -9.60
CA ALA A 339 -7.13 8.54 -10.82
C ALA A 339 -8.48 8.92 -11.44
N ALA A 340 -9.52 9.05 -10.61
CA ALA A 340 -10.84 9.44 -11.10
C ALA A 340 -10.86 10.89 -11.63
N VAL A 341 -10.19 11.82 -10.94
CA VAL A 341 -10.32 13.25 -11.27
C VAL A 341 -9.30 13.71 -12.30
N ASN A 342 -8.01 13.43 -12.09
CA ASN A 342 -6.97 13.89 -13.02
C ASN A 342 -6.93 13.03 -14.28
N ASP A 343 -6.99 11.71 -14.10
CA ASP A 343 -6.68 10.78 -15.18
C ASP A 343 -7.93 10.43 -16.01
N ILE A 344 -9.14 10.50 -15.42
CA ILE A 344 -10.41 10.28 -16.13
C ILE A 344 -11.17 11.59 -16.37
N TYR A 345 -11.67 12.25 -15.31
CA TYR A 345 -12.59 13.39 -15.44
C TYR A 345 -11.96 14.56 -16.20
N LYS A 346 -10.84 15.10 -15.72
CA LYS A 346 -10.17 16.23 -16.34
C LYS A 346 -9.76 15.87 -17.77
N LYS A 347 -9.20 14.69 -17.98
CA LYS A 347 -8.66 14.31 -19.28
C LYS A 347 -9.73 14.06 -20.36
N HIS A 348 -10.81 13.39 -20.01
CA HIS A 348 -11.78 12.87 -20.98
C HIS A 348 -13.13 13.59 -20.96
N PHE A 349 -13.52 14.18 -19.83
CA PHE A 349 -14.83 14.82 -19.67
C PHE A 349 -14.73 16.35 -19.62
N ASN A 350 -13.72 16.91 -18.95
CA ASN A 350 -13.56 18.36 -18.84
C ASN A 350 -12.07 18.79 -18.86
N PRO A 351 -11.43 18.86 -20.05
CA PRO A 351 -10.02 19.24 -20.21
C PRO A 351 -9.66 20.62 -19.67
N GLN A 352 -10.63 21.52 -19.60
CA GLN A 352 -10.46 22.91 -19.14
C GLN A 352 -10.88 23.10 -17.68
N ALA A 353 -11.10 22.03 -16.92
CA ALA A 353 -11.45 22.12 -15.50
C ALA A 353 -10.39 22.91 -14.72
N ASN A 354 -10.84 24.00 -14.07
CA ASN A 354 -9.99 24.77 -13.17
C ASN A 354 -9.71 24.00 -11.86
N GLU A 355 -8.75 24.48 -11.07
CA GLU A 355 -8.32 23.80 -9.84
C GLU A 355 -9.43 23.67 -8.80
N LYS A 356 -10.33 24.66 -8.71
CA LYS A 356 -11.48 24.60 -7.78
C LYS A 356 -12.43 23.45 -8.15
N THR A 357 -12.69 23.24 -9.43
CA THR A 357 -13.50 22.12 -9.91
C THR A 357 -12.81 20.79 -9.68
N ILE A 358 -11.50 20.69 -9.94
CA ILE A 358 -10.69 19.49 -9.66
C ILE A 358 -10.78 19.13 -8.18
N PHE A 359 -10.61 20.10 -7.27
CA PHE A 359 -10.71 19.88 -5.83
C PHE A 359 -12.10 19.40 -5.40
N LYS A 360 -13.17 20.06 -5.88
CA LYS A 360 -14.56 19.66 -5.59
C LYS A 360 -14.86 18.25 -6.08
N MET A 361 -14.39 17.88 -7.28
CA MET A 361 -14.55 16.53 -7.80
C MET A 361 -13.71 15.52 -7.04
N GLY A 362 -12.54 15.92 -6.56
CA GLY A 362 -11.72 15.08 -5.68
C GLY A 362 -12.48 14.68 -4.43
N LEU A 363 -13.14 15.66 -3.79
CA LEU A 363 -13.97 15.44 -2.62
C LEU A 363 -15.16 14.51 -2.91
N VAL A 364 -15.90 14.75 -3.99
CA VAL A 364 -17.05 13.90 -4.37
C VAL A 364 -16.59 12.46 -4.62
N MET A 365 -15.48 12.27 -5.35
CA MET A 365 -14.95 10.93 -5.61
C MET A 365 -14.47 10.22 -4.34
N THR A 366 -13.90 10.95 -3.38
CA THR A 366 -13.56 10.43 -2.05
C THR A 366 -14.79 9.91 -1.31
N TRP A 367 -15.91 10.64 -1.34
CA TRP A 367 -17.16 10.17 -0.74
C TRP A 367 -17.75 8.96 -1.44
N ILE A 368 -17.74 8.94 -2.77
CA ILE A 368 -18.19 7.78 -3.55
C ILE A 368 -17.38 6.54 -3.19
N ALA A 369 -16.05 6.64 -3.15
CA ALA A 369 -15.16 5.55 -2.75
C ALA A 369 -15.45 5.08 -1.32
N GLY A 370 -15.61 6.00 -0.38
CA GLY A 370 -15.96 5.65 1.01
C GLY A 370 -17.28 4.88 1.12
N LEU A 371 -18.32 5.31 0.41
CA LEU A 371 -19.63 4.65 0.42
C LEU A 371 -19.61 3.28 -0.25
N LEU A 372 -18.89 3.13 -1.37
CA LEU A 372 -18.69 1.84 -2.03
C LEU A 372 -17.92 0.87 -1.11
N ALA A 373 -16.87 1.36 -0.45
CA ALA A 373 -16.09 0.55 0.45
C ALA A 373 -16.93 0.06 1.63
N ILE A 374 -17.82 0.90 2.19
CA ILE A 374 -18.79 0.48 3.20
C ILE A 374 -19.63 -0.68 2.67
N TYR A 375 -20.25 -0.49 1.50
CA TYR A 375 -21.14 -1.50 0.91
C TYR A 375 -20.47 -2.87 0.80
N PHE A 376 -19.23 -2.92 0.30
CA PHE A 376 -18.47 -4.17 0.16
C PHE A 376 -17.92 -4.70 1.50
N ALA A 377 -17.55 -3.82 2.43
CA ALA A 377 -17.01 -4.21 3.75
C ALA A 377 -18.08 -4.79 4.70
N LEU A 378 -19.38 -4.66 4.40
CA LEU A 378 -20.43 -5.29 5.20
C LEU A 378 -20.42 -6.83 5.15
N ASN A 379 -19.88 -7.41 4.07
CA ASN A 379 -19.70 -8.86 3.90
C ASN A 379 -18.29 -9.18 3.42
N PRO A 380 -17.27 -8.98 4.27
CA PRO A 380 -15.89 -9.07 3.84
C PRO A 380 -15.46 -10.54 3.69
N PRO A 381 -14.48 -10.84 2.81
CA PRO A 381 -13.92 -12.17 2.69
C PRO A 381 -13.07 -12.57 3.92
N LYS A 382 -12.82 -13.87 4.07
CA LYS A 382 -12.28 -14.48 5.30
C LYS A 382 -10.91 -13.96 5.75
N LEU A 383 -9.97 -13.69 4.84
CA LEU A 383 -8.62 -13.20 5.19
C LEU A 383 -8.32 -11.85 4.51
N LEU A 384 -7.92 -10.86 5.32
CA LEU A 384 -7.50 -9.54 4.84
C LEU A 384 -6.35 -9.65 3.84
N THR A 385 -5.31 -10.35 4.25
CA THR A 385 -4.03 -10.48 3.54
C THR A 385 -4.19 -10.99 2.13
N MET A 386 -5.07 -11.97 1.92
CA MET A 386 -5.30 -12.55 0.60
C MET A 386 -6.05 -11.61 -0.33
N LEU A 387 -7.02 -10.85 0.20
CA LEU A 387 -7.85 -9.94 -0.59
C LEU A 387 -7.00 -8.83 -1.23
N TYR A 388 -6.25 -8.09 -0.41
CA TYR A 388 -5.47 -6.97 -0.96
C TYR A 388 -4.25 -7.44 -1.75
N THR A 389 -3.66 -8.59 -1.39
CA THR A 389 -2.55 -9.16 -2.18
C THR A 389 -3.01 -9.56 -3.58
N ALA A 390 -4.25 -10.03 -3.75
CA ALA A 390 -4.79 -10.31 -5.07
C ALA A 390 -4.94 -9.03 -5.92
N ALA A 391 -5.42 -7.94 -5.31
CA ALA A 391 -5.48 -6.63 -5.98
C ALA A 391 -4.10 -6.11 -6.39
N VAL A 392 -3.08 -6.28 -5.53
CA VAL A 392 -1.68 -5.95 -5.85
C VAL A 392 -1.16 -6.83 -6.99
N GLY A 393 -1.51 -8.12 -7.04
CA GLY A 393 -1.14 -9.02 -8.12
C GLY A 393 -1.72 -8.60 -9.48
N LEU A 394 -2.98 -8.12 -9.50
CA LEU A 394 -3.60 -7.57 -10.71
C LEU A 394 -2.91 -6.28 -11.17
N LEU A 395 -2.59 -5.36 -10.24
CA LEU A 395 -1.81 -4.16 -10.55
C LEU A 395 -0.44 -4.52 -11.12
N GLY A 396 0.28 -5.45 -10.49
CA GLY A 396 1.58 -5.92 -10.94
C GLY A 396 1.53 -6.51 -12.35
N SER A 397 0.55 -7.37 -12.61
CA SER A 397 0.37 -8.02 -13.93
C SER A 397 0.04 -7.02 -15.04
N THR A 398 -0.71 -5.97 -14.70
CA THR A 398 -1.15 -4.95 -15.66
C THR A 398 -0.07 -3.90 -15.91
N LEU A 399 0.60 -3.43 -14.85
CA LEU A 399 1.39 -2.19 -14.88
C LEU A 399 2.90 -2.40 -14.87
N PHE A 400 3.41 -3.54 -14.39
CA PHE A 400 4.84 -3.68 -14.17
C PHE A 400 5.66 -3.59 -15.47
N ALA A 401 5.29 -4.34 -16.51
CA ALA A 401 5.99 -4.28 -17.79
C ALA A 401 5.89 -2.88 -18.45
N PRO A 402 4.71 -2.24 -18.57
CA PRO A 402 4.60 -0.87 -19.08
C PRO A 402 5.42 0.16 -18.30
N ILE A 403 5.48 0.07 -16.98
CA ILE A 403 6.25 1.03 -16.19
C ILE A 403 7.74 0.82 -16.44
N ILE A 404 8.24 -0.41 -16.24
CA ILE A 404 9.68 -0.69 -16.32
C ILE A 404 10.20 -0.50 -17.74
N LEU A 405 9.54 -1.06 -18.74
CA LEU A 405 9.98 -0.92 -20.14
C LEU A 405 9.75 0.49 -20.66
N GLY A 406 8.76 1.22 -20.15
CA GLY A 406 8.56 2.63 -20.47
C GLY A 406 9.70 3.52 -20.01
N ILE A 407 10.29 3.22 -18.85
CA ILE A 407 11.44 3.96 -18.29
C ILE A 407 12.72 3.59 -19.03
N TRP A 408 12.99 2.29 -19.18
CA TRP A 408 14.33 1.79 -19.53
C TRP A 408 14.50 1.39 -20.99
N TRP A 409 13.42 1.10 -21.72
CA TRP A 409 13.50 0.58 -23.08
C TRP A 409 13.12 1.64 -24.12
N LYS A 410 14.14 2.13 -24.85
CA LYS A 410 13.97 3.12 -25.92
C LYS A 410 13.01 2.63 -27.02
N LYS A 411 12.96 1.32 -27.29
CA LYS A 411 12.08 0.76 -28.33
C LYS A 411 10.67 0.45 -27.84
N ALA A 412 10.31 0.83 -26.61
CA ALA A 412 8.97 0.60 -26.09
C ALA A 412 7.93 1.43 -26.84
N THR A 413 6.87 0.76 -27.32
CA THR A 413 5.81 1.33 -28.15
C THR A 413 4.51 1.47 -27.36
N SER A 414 3.60 2.32 -27.84
CA SER A 414 2.27 2.49 -27.25
C SER A 414 1.39 1.24 -27.40
N GLN A 415 1.51 0.53 -28.53
CA GLN A 415 0.79 -0.73 -28.78
C GLN A 415 1.31 -1.85 -27.88
N GLY A 416 2.63 -1.96 -27.70
CA GLY A 416 3.21 -2.92 -26.77
C GLY A 416 2.70 -2.73 -25.34
N ALA A 417 2.67 -1.48 -24.87
CA ALA A 417 2.13 -1.14 -23.56
C ALA A 417 0.64 -1.45 -23.42
N LEU A 418 -0.17 -1.13 -24.43
CA LEU A 418 -1.61 -1.42 -24.43
C LEU A 418 -1.89 -2.92 -24.33
N TRP A 419 -1.28 -3.70 -25.21
CA TRP A 419 -1.54 -5.14 -25.27
C TRP A 419 -0.94 -5.90 -24.09
N SER A 420 0.17 -5.45 -23.52
CA SER A 420 0.71 -6.02 -22.27
C SER A 420 -0.20 -5.74 -21.08
N CYS A 421 -0.76 -4.53 -20.97
CA CYS A 421 -1.73 -4.20 -19.92
C CYS A 421 -2.93 -5.14 -19.99
N ILE A 422 -3.51 -5.29 -21.18
CA ILE A 422 -4.70 -6.12 -21.40
C ILE A 422 -4.37 -7.60 -21.15
N SER A 423 -3.31 -8.14 -21.77
CA SER A 423 -2.97 -9.56 -21.63
C SER A 423 -2.58 -9.93 -20.21
N GLY A 424 -1.80 -9.07 -19.53
CA GLY A 424 -1.42 -9.27 -18.13
C GLY A 424 -2.61 -9.21 -17.17
N GLY A 425 -3.48 -8.21 -17.32
CA GLY A 425 -4.68 -8.07 -16.48
C GLY A 425 -5.70 -9.19 -16.71
N VAL A 426 -6.05 -9.47 -17.97
CA VAL A 426 -7.02 -10.51 -18.33
C VAL A 426 -6.51 -11.89 -17.94
N SER A 427 -5.24 -12.20 -18.19
CA SER A 427 -4.68 -13.49 -17.77
C SER A 427 -4.69 -13.64 -16.26
N TYR A 428 -4.33 -12.60 -15.49
CA TYR A 428 -4.39 -12.67 -14.03
C TYR A 428 -5.81 -12.99 -13.52
N LEU A 429 -6.82 -12.27 -14.02
CA LEU A 429 -8.22 -12.50 -13.63
C LEU A 429 -8.73 -13.88 -14.07
N TYR A 430 -8.37 -14.30 -15.28
CA TYR A 430 -8.72 -15.62 -15.78
C TYR A 430 -8.16 -16.73 -14.89
N LEU A 431 -6.85 -16.65 -14.58
CA LEU A 431 -6.19 -17.62 -13.71
C LEU A 431 -6.77 -17.60 -12.29
N LEU A 432 -7.10 -16.42 -11.75
CA LEU A 432 -7.65 -16.27 -10.40
C LEU A 432 -9.04 -16.90 -10.23
N TRP A 433 -9.91 -16.79 -11.24
CA TRP A 433 -11.32 -17.19 -11.10
C TRP A 433 -11.71 -18.47 -11.84
N PHE A 434 -11.00 -18.82 -12.91
CA PHE A 434 -11.37 -19.93 -13.79
C PHE A 434 -10.39 -21.10 -13.76
N THR A 435 -9.36 -21.05 -12.90
CA THR A 435 -8.41 -22.15 -12.74
C THR A 435 -8.26 -22.56 -11.28
N GLN A 436 -7.71 -23.76 -11.06
CA GLN A 436 -7.38 -24.29 -9.73
C GLN A 436 -5.91 -24.00 -9.35
N MET A 437 -5.33 -22.93 -9.91
CA MET A 437 -3.95 -22.56 -9.56
C MET A 437 -3.84 -22.23 -8.08
N PRO A 438 -2.71 -22.60 -7.43
CA PRO A 438 -2.51 -22.28 -6.03
C PRO A 438 -2.61 -20.77 -5.77
N PRO A 439 -3.12 -20.34 -4.61
CA PRO A 439 -3.30 -18.92 -4.30
C PRO A 439 -2.01 -18.13 -4.47
N LEU A 440 -2.15 -16.90 -4.99
CA LEU A 440 -1.05 -15.97 -5.29
C LEU A 440 -0.09 -16.41 -6.41
N SER A 441 -0.15 -17.65 -6.89
CA SER A 441 0.73 -18.13 -7.97
C SER A 441 0.40 -17.56 -9.35
N HIS A 442 -0.79 -16.97 -9.54
CA HIS A 442 -1.25 -16.42 -10.82
C HIS A 442 -0.28 -15.39 -11.43
N VAL A 443 0.41 -14.60 -10.60
CA VAL A 443 1.40 -13.62 -11.07
C VAL A 443 2.61 -14.24 -11.76
N LEU A 444 2.93 -15.51 -11.45
CA LEU A 444 4.05 -16.23 -12.06
C LEU A 444 3.81 -16.51 -13.54
N VAL A 445 2.56 -16.41 -14.01
CA VAL A 445 2.20 -16.57 -15.42
C VAL A 445 1.85 -15.22 -16.04
N SER A 446 1.00 -14.43 -15.37
CA SER A 446 0.48 -13.18 -15.94
C SER A 446 1.55 -12.09 -16.09
N VAL A 447 2.50 -11.98 -15.15
CA VAL A 447 3.59 -10.99 -15.24
C VAL A 447 4.55 -11.33 -16.39
N PRO A 448 5.11 -12.55 -16.51
CA PRO A 448 5.93 -12.90 -17.67
C PRO A 448 5.17 -12.77 -19.00
N LEU A 449 3.89 -13.15 -19.05
CA LEU A 449 3.08 -12.97 -20.25
C LEU A 449 2.97 -11.49 -20.65
N SER A 450 2.76 -10.59 -19.68
CA SER A 450 2.75 -9.14 -19.91
C SER A 450 4.06 -8.67 -20.54
N PHE A 451 5.22 -9.12 -20.04
CA PHE A 451 6.52 -8.80 -20.65
C PHE A 451 6.67 -9.36 -22.06
N VAL A 452 6.33 -10.64 -22.28
CA VAL A 452 6.45 -11.29 -23.59
C VAL A 452 5.59 -10.56 -24.63
N VAL A 453 4.34 -10.25 -24.29
CA VAL A 453 3.43 -9.49 -25.17
C VAL A 453 3.97 -8.08 -25.41
N PHE A 454 4.48 -7.40 -24.37
CA PHE A 454 5.09 -6.08 -24.51
C PHE A 454 6.22 -6.10 -25.55
N PHE A 455 7.17 -7.05 -25.40
CA PHE A 455 8.33 -7.18 -26.27
C PHE A 455 7.92 -7.52 -27.70
N ALA A 456 7.10 -8.56 -27.88
CA ALA A 456 6.67 -9.02 -29.20
C ALA A 456 5.96 -7.91 -29.97
N VAL A 457 4.94 -7.29 -29.36
CA VAL A 457 4.16 -6.23 -30.02
C VAL A 457 5.00 -4.98 -30.26
N SER A 458 5.89 -4.60 -29.34
CA SER A 458 6.77 -3.44 -29.56
C SER A 458 7.77 -3.65 -30.68
N LEU A 459 8.31 -4.87 -30.84
CA LEU A 459 9.18 -5.19 -31.98
C LEU A 459 8.41 -5.13 -33.30
N MET A 460 7.14 -5.54 -33.32
CA MET A 460 6.27 -5.49 -34.50
C MET A 460 5.77 -4.08 -34.85
N THR A 461 5.74 -3.15 -33.89
CA THR A 461 5.14 -1.81 -34.05
C THR A 461 6.16 -0.67 -33.88
N GLN A 462 7.45 -0.99 -33.98
CA GLN A 462 8.56 -0.08 -33.66
C GLN A 462 8.61 1.20 -34.51
N SER A 463 8.06 1.17 -35.72
CA SER A 463 7.94 2.35 -36.59
C SER A 463 7.02 3.44 -36.04
N ALA A 464 6.27 3.17 -34.97
CA ALA A 464 5.31 4.10 -34.37
C ALA A 464 5.85 4.90 -33.16
N VAL A 465 7.15 4.83 -32.84
CA VAL A 465 7.72 5.58 -31.71
C VAL A 465 8.08 7.01 -32.12
N ASP A 466 7.39 7.99 -31.55
CA ASP A 466 7.65 9.42 -31.78
C ASP A 466 9.01 9.84 -31.21
N SER A 467 9.86 10.44 -32.05
CA SER A 467 11.19 10.93 -31.67
C SER A 467 11.14 11.99 -30.56
N LYS A 468 10.08 12.81 -30.53
CA LYS A 468 9.88 13.81 -29.46
C LYS A 468 9.60 13.18 -28.11
N VAL A 469 8.98 12.00 -28.09
CA VAL A 469 8.76 11.25 -26.85
C VAL A 469 10.09 10.67 -26.35
N LEU A 470 10.93 10.18 -27.25
CA LEU A 470 12.26 9.68 -26.89
C LEU A 470 13.17 10.77 -26.33
N GLU A 471 13.16 11.97 -26.92
CA GLU A 471 13.88 13.13 -26.39
C GLU A 471 13.39 13.51 -24.98
N ARG A 472 12.07 13.54 -24.76
CA ARG A 472 11.52 13.85 -23.42
C ARG A 472 11.86 12.80 -22.37
N VAL A 473 11.88 11.52 -22.74
CA VAL A 473 12.33 10.44 -21.86
C VAL A 473 13.82 10.59 -21.58
N ALA A 474 14.63 10.90 -22.59
CA ALA A 474 16.06 11.19 -22.44
C ALA A 474 16.30 12.36 -21.49
N VAL A 475 15.54 13.46 -21.57
CA VAL A 475 15.63 14.59 -20.63
C VAL A 475 15.38 14.16 -19.17
N GLY A 476 14.48 13.21 -18.93
CA GLY A 476 14.27 12.63 -17.59
C GLY A 476 15.51 11.88 -17.06
N HIS A 477 16.24 11.23 -17.96
CA HIS A 477 17.53 10.59 -17.74
C HIS A 477 18.73 11.56 -17.85
N GLU A 478 18.60 12.77 -18.38
CA GLU A 478 19.70 13.75 -18.48
C GLU A 478 19.74 14.71 -17.29
N ARG A 479 18.59 15.02 -16.69
CA ARG A 479 18.52 15.57 -15.31
C ARG A 479 19.26 14.69 -14.29
N GLU A 480 19.55 13.45 -14.67
CA GLU A 480 20.43 12.54 -13.96
C GLU A 480 21.87 13.03 -13.87
N LEU A 481 22.41 13.55 -14.99
CA LEU A 481 23.79 13.96 -15.16
C LEU A 481 24.02 15.32 -14.51
N GLU A 482 23.14 16.30 -14.74
CA GLU A 482 23.27 17.64 -14.17
C GLU A 482 23.29 17.63 -12.62
N VAL A 483 22.44 16.80 -12.00
CA VAL A 483 22.41 16.65 -10.53
C VAL A 483 23.62 15.89 -10.01
N ALA A 484 24.09 14.85 -10.72
CA ALA A 484 25.28 14.10 -10.34
C ALA A 484 26.56 14.94 -10.47
N GLU A 485 26.67 15.75 -11.52
CA GLU A 485 27.78 16.69 -11.72
C GLU A 485 27.76 17.84 -10.72
N ALA A 486 26.58 18.37 -10.37
CA ALA A 486 26.46 19.39 -9.32
C ALA A 486 26.86 18.85 -7.94
N GLN A 487 26.52 17.59 -7.64
CA GLN A 487 26.91 16.91 -6.39
C GLN A 487 28.39 16.51 -6.35
N ALA A 488 29.02 16.24 -7.49
CA ALA A 488 30.46 15.97 -7.57
C ALA A 488 31.32 17.25 -7.43
N ARG A 489 30.72 18.43 -7.62
CA ARG A 489 31.37 19.74 -7.48
C ARG A 489 31.19 20.38 -6.11
N SER A 490 30.34 19.82 -5.24
CA SER A 490 30.09 20.22 -3.85
C SER A 490 30.74 19.27 -2.88
#